data_AF-A0A0F2S4B4-F1
#
_entry.id   AF-A0A0F2S4B4-F1
#
_cell.length_a   1.000
_cell.length_b   1.000
_cell.length_c   1.000
_cell.angle_alpha   90.00
_cell.angle_beta   90.00
_cell.angle_gamma   90.00
#
_symmetry.space_group_name_H-M   'P 1'
#
loop_
_entity.id
_entity.type
_entity.pdbx_description
1 polymer ?
#
loop_
_entity_poly.entity_id
_entity_poly.type
_entity_poly.pdbx_seq_one_letter_code
_entity_poly.pdbx_strand_id
1 'polypeptide(L)'
;MPDISMPKATRAHGEKRHALAPAANDAFRAFGKAVFAPGALDVRTKQLIAVAVAHVTQCPWCIEAHVKAAQREGALGPQIMEAIWVAAEMRAGAAFAHSVKALDLIEDDPAP
;
A
#
# COMPACT_ATOMS: atom_id res chain seq x y z
N MET A 1 -8.52 -4.28 27.75
CA MET A 1 -7.51 -4.63 26.72
C MET A 1 -6.57 -3.45 26.62
N PRO A 2 -5.24 -3.63 26.62
CA PRO A 2 -4.35 -2.53 26.27
C PRO A 2 -4.78 -1.99 24.91
N ASP A 3 -4.82 -0.66 24.78
CA ASP A 3 -5.20 0.00 23.55
C ASP A 3 -4.26 -0.47 22.42
N ILE A 4 -4.78 -1.31 21.51
CA ILE A 4 -4.07 -1.81 20.32
C ILE A 4 -4.03 -0.71 19.23
N SER A 5 -4.20 0.56 19.64
CA SER A 5 -4.05 1.70 18.76
C SER A 5 -2.58 1.91 18.44
N MET A 6 -2.25 1.71 17.17
CA MET A 6 -0.97 2.11 16.61
C MET A 6 -0.74 3.61 16.87
N PRO A 7 0.47 4.04 17.29
CA PRO A 7 0.71 5.43 17.63
C PRO A 7 0.52 6.33 16.40
N LYS A 8 -0.07 7.50 16.63
CA LYS A 8 -0.11 8.56 15.62
C LYS A 8 1.30 9.12 15.42
N ALA A 9 1.71 9.27 14.17
CA ALA A 9 2.97 9.92 13.85
C ALA A 9 2.98 11.36 14.38
N THR A 10 4.09 11.78 14.98
CA THR A 10 4.27 13.13 15.52
C THR A 10 5.53 13.74 14.93
N ARG A 11 5.69 15.05 15.08
CA ARG A 11 6.91 15.75 14.68
C ARG A 11 8.15 15.18 15.38
N ALA A 12 8.07 14.92 16.67
CA ALA A 12 9.16 14.33 17.46
C ALA A 12 9.59 12.95 16.92
N HIS A 13 8.63 12.12 16.45
CA HIS A 13 8.97 10.86 15.79
C HIS A 13 9.79 11.09 14.51
N GLY A 14 9.46 12.10 13.72
CA GLY A 14 10.21 12.47 12.51
C GLY A 14 11.62 12.97 12.81
N GLU A 15 11.75 13.86 13.81
CA GLU A 15 13.04 14.40 14.26
C GLU A 15 13.94 13.29 14.80
N LYS A 16 13.40 12.40 15.64
CA LYS A 16 14.14 11.24 16.16
C LYS A 16 14.58 10.29 15.04
N ARG A 17 13.70 9.98 14.08
CA ARG A 17 14.04 9.12 12.93
C ARG A 17 15.20 9.71 12.12
N HIS A 18 15.14 11.01 11.83
CA HIS A 18 16.21 11.69 11.12
C HIS A 18 17.51 11.71 11.95
N ALA A 19 17.45 12.05 13.23
CA ALA A 19 18.64 12.08 14.09
C ALA A 19 19.36 10.72 14.19
N LEU A 20 18.61 9.61 14.18
CA LEU A 20 19.16 8.26 14.23
C LEU A 20 19.77 7.79 12.90
N ALA A 21 19.29 8.31 11.76
CA ALA A 21 19.75 7.89 10.42
C ALA A 21 19.56 9.00 9.37
N PRO A 22 20.33 10.10 9.42
CA PRO A 22 20.06 11.30 8.64
C PRO A 22 20.16 11.07 7.13
N ALA A 23 21.28 10.49 6.67
CA ALA A 23 21.51 10.25 5.24
C ALA A 23 20.42 9.36 4.61
N ALA A 24 20.04 8.26 5.28
CA ALA A 24 19.00 7.36 4.80
C ALA A 24 17.62 8.02 4.81
N ASN A 25 17.29 8.78 5.87
CA ASN A 25 16.02 9.48 5.96
C ASN A 25 15.90 10.56 4.87
N ASP A 26 16.96 11.33 4.62
CA ASP A 26 16.95 12.38 3.60
C ASP A 26 16.87 11.82 2.19
N ALA A 27 17.61 10.74 1.90
CA ALA A 27 17.50 10.02 0.63
C ALA A 27 16.08 9.49 0.40
N PHE A 28 15.46 8.90 1.43
CA PHE A 28 14.08 8.41 1.34
C PHE A 28 13.08 9.55 1.11
N ARG A 29 13.23 10.69 1.78
CA ARG A 29 12.36 11.87 1.57
C ARG A 29 12.50 12.44 0.16
N ALA A 30 13.74 12.54 -0.34
CA ALA A 30 14.00 12.99 -1.70
C ALA A 30 13.39 12.02 -2.73
N PHE A 31 13.55 10.71 -2.52
CA PHE A 31 12.95 9.68 -3.34
C PHE A 31 11.41 9.78 -3.34
N GLY A 32 10.79 9.88 -2.18
CA GLY A 32 9.33 10.04 -2.06
C GLY A 32 8.81 11.27 -2.81
N LYS A 33 9.50 12.42 -2.70
CA LYS A 33 9.15 13.63 -3.45
C LYS A 33 9.25 13.40 -4.96
N ALA A 34 10.31 12.77 -5.43
CA ALA A 34 10.51 12.50 -6.85
C ALA A 34 9.46 11.52 -7.41
N VAL A 35 9.17 10.43 -6.68
CA VAL A 35 8.20 9.41 -7.08
C VAL A 35 6.80 10.01 -7.25
N PHE A 36 6.36 10.87 -6.32
CA PHE A 36 5.02 11.47 -6.37
C PHE A 36 4.91 12.78 -7.16
N ALA A 37 6.01 13.32 -7.69
CA ALA A 37 5.93 14.45 -8.61
C ALA A 37 5.16 14.07 -9.90
N PRO A 38 4.39 14.98 -10.51
CA PRO A 38 3.70 14.69 -11.76
C PRO A 38 4.69 14.38 -12.90
N GLY A 39 4.28 13.53 -13.83
CA GLY A 39 5.04 13.18 -15.04
C GLY A 39 4.12 12.53 -16.07
N ALA A 40 4.51 11.40 -16.65
CA ALA A 40 3.62 10.61 -17.50
C ALA A 40 2.34 10.16 -16.79
N LEU A 41 2.39 10.01 -15.46
CA LEU A 41 1.21 9.88 -14.60
C LEU A 41 1.06 11.15 -13.76
N ASP A 42 -0.18 11.61 -13.63
CA ASP A 42 -0.52 12.70 -12.71
C ASP A 42 -0.38 12.27 -11.23
N VAL A 43 -0.39 13.23 -10.30
CA VAL A 43 -0.22 12.94 -8.87
C VAL A 43 -1.37 12.08 -8.34
N ARG A 44 -2.60 12.35 -8.78
CA ARG A 44 -3.81 11.61 -8.37
C ARG A 44 -3.71 10.13 -8.72
N THR A 45 -3.33 9.79 -9.95
CA THR A 45 -3.13 8.41 -10.42
C THR A 45 -2.03 7.73 -9.60
N LYS A 46 -0.93 8.41 -9.31
CA LYS A 46 0.12 7.87 -8.43
C LYS A 46 -0.38 7.62 -7.01
N GLN A 47 -1.23 8.48 -6.47
CA GLN A 47 -1.85 8.26 -5.16
C GLN A 47 -2.85 7.10 -5.17
N LEU A 48 -3.63 6.90 -6.23
CA LEU A 48 -4.52 5.74 -6.37
C LEU A 48 -3.73 4.42 -6.43
N ILE A 49 -2.61 4.40 -7.15
CA ILE A 49 -1.66 3.26 -7.12
C ILE A 49 -1.14 3.04 -5.68
N ALA A 50 -0.74 4.11 -5.00
CA ALA A 50 -0.26 4.01 -3.62
C ALA A 50 -1.32 3.52 -2.64
N VAL A 51 -2.60 3.87 -2.83
CA VAL A 51 -3.72 3.31 -2.07
C VAL A 51 -3.83 1.80 -2.28
N ALA A 52 -3.76 1.33 -3.52
CA ALA A 52 -3.79 -0.10 -3.83
C ALA A 52 -2.62 -0.84 -3.14
N VAL A 53 -1.39 -0.32 -3.28
CA VAL A 53 -0.19 -0.89 -2.64
C VAL A 53 -0.28 -0.85 -1.10
N ALA A 54 -0.85 0.20 -0.52
CA ALA A 54 -1.04 0.30 0.93
C ALA A 54 -1.96 -0.81 1.48
N HIS A 55 -2.96 -1.23 0.71
CA HIS A 55 -3.84 -2.35 1.08
C HIS A 55 -3.15 -3.71 0.89
N VAL A 56 -2.34 -3.88 -0.16
CA VAL A 56 -1.56 -5.12 -0.36
C VAL A 56 -0.53 -5.31 0.77
N THR A 57 0.14 -4.22 1.18
CA THR A 57 1.12 -4.21 2.29
C THR A 57 0.47 -4.15 3.68
N GLN A 58 -0.85 -3.97 3.74
CA GLN A 58 -1.64 -3.89 4.99
C GLN A 58 -1.12 -2.85 5.98
N CYS A 59 -0.55 -1.73 5.48
CA CYS A 59 0.04 -0.69 6.30
C CYS A 59 -1.02 0.37 6.69
N PRO A 60 -1.51 0.44 7.95
CA PRO A 60 -2.58 1.36 8.33
C PRO A 60 -2.19 2.83 8.16
N TRP A 61 -0.95 3.20 8.47
CA TRP A 61 -0.45 4.57 8.26
C TRP A 61 -0.37 4.94 6.77
N CYS A 62 -0.01 3.97 5.92
CA CYS A 62 0.09 4.18 4.48
C CYS A 62 -1.31 4.34 3.87
N ILE A 63 -2.28 3.53 4.31
CA ILE A 63 -3.68 3.65 3.92
C ILE A 63 -4.19 5.05 4.25
N GLU A 64 -4.02 5.51 5.49
CA GLU A 64 -4.48 6.83 5.91
C GLU A 64 -3.78 7.95 5.11
N ALA A 65 -2.46 7.88 4.96
CA ALA A 65 -1.68 8.93 4.29
C ALA A 65 -2.04 9.06 2.81
N HIS A 66 -2.15 7.94 2.08
CA HIS A 66 -2.39 7.94 0.64
C HIS A 66 -3.86 8.15 0.28
N VAL A 67 -4.82 7.72 1.09
CA VAL A 67 -6.24 8.09 0.91
C VAL A 67 -6.41 9.60 1.04
N LYS A 68 -5.86 10.21 2.09
CA LYS A 68 -5.92 11.68 2.27
C LYS A 68 -5.20 12.42 1.15
N ALA A 69 -4.06 11.91 0.68
CA ALA A 69 -3.34 12.50 -0.43
C ALA A 69 -4.12 12.40 -1.75
N ALA A 70 -4.71 11.24 -2.07
CA ALA A 70 -5.54 11.05 -3.25
C ALA A 70 -6.72 12.04 -3.26
N GLN A 71 -7.41 12.20 -2.13
CA GLN A 71 -8.52 13.15 -2.01
C GLN A 71 -8.07 14.61 -2.18
N ARG A 72 -6.89 14.98 -1.64
CA ARG A 72 -6.30 16.32 -1.85
C ARG A 72 -6.04 16.61 -3.33
N GLU A 73 -5.70 15.59 -4.11
CA GLU A 73 -5.51 15.66 -5.55
C GLU A 73 -6.82 15.45 -6.35
N GLY A 74 -7.98 15.50 -5.70
CA GLY A 74 -9.29 15.44 -6.35
C GLY A 74 -9.76 14.03 -6.73
N ALA A 75 -9.19 12.96 -6.16
CA ALA A 75 -9.76 11.62 -6.31
C ALA A 75 -11.12 11.52 -5.62
N LEU A 76 -12.10 10.95 -6.31
CA LEU A 76 -13.42 10.67 -5.78
C LEU A 76 -13.42 9.37 -4.97
N GLY A 77 -14.37 9.23 -4.03
CA GLY A 77 -14.57 8.00 -3.26
C GLY A 77 -14.67 6.73 -4.12
N PRO A 78 -15.45 6.72 -5.23
CA PRO A 78 -15.51 5.59 -6.15
C PRO A 78 -14.15 5.21 -6.74
N GLN A 79 -13.32 6.17 -7.14
CA GLN A 79 -11.98 5.88 -7.71
C GLN A 79 -11.06 5.22 -6.68
N ILE A 80 -11.12 5.67 -5.43
CA ILE A 80 -10.37 5.07 -4.31
C ILE A 80 -10.85 3.64 -4.08
N MET A 81 -12.16 3.41 -4.10
CA MET A 81 -12.74 2.08 -3.90
C MET A 81 -12.41 1.12 -5.04
N GLU A 82 -12.42 1.59 -6.30
CA GLU A 82 -11.97 0.79 -7.45
C GLU A 82 -10.51 0.35 -7.29
N ALA A 83 -9.60 1.25 -6.87
CA ALA A 83 -8.21 0.90 -6.61
C ALA A 83 -8.06 -0.17 -5.50
N ILE A 84 -8.92 -0.13 -4.47
CA ILE A 84 -8.95 -1.14 -3.40
C ILE A 84 -9.43 -2.50 -3.93
N TRP A 85 -10.48 -2.52 -4.76
CA TRP A 85 -10.97 -3.77 -5.36
C TRP A 85 -9.96 -4.39 -6.34
N VAL A 86 -9.23 -3.57 -7.11
CA VAL A 86 -8.09 -4.04 -7.90
C VAL A 86 -7.03 -4.69 -7.00
N ALA A 87 -6.68 -4.07 -5.87
CA ALA A 87 -5.74 -4.67 -4.92
C ALA A 87 -6.25 -5.99 -4.30
N ALA A 88 -7.56 -6.08 -4.02
CA ALA A 88 -8.20 -7.27 -3.48
C ALA A 88 -8.18 -8.43 -4.48
N GLU A 89 -8.54 -8.16 -5.74
CA GLU A 89 -8.47 -9.12 -6.84
C GLU A 89 -7.04 -9.63 -7.00
N MET A 90 -6.04 -8.74 -7.09
CA MET A 90 -4.64 -9.14 -7.27
C MET A 90 -4.14 -10.08 -6.16
N ARG A 91 -4.60 -9.90 -4.91
CA ARG A 91 -4.29 -10.82 -3.81
C ARG A 91 -5.00 -12.16 -3.92
N ALA A 92 -6.28 -12.17 -4.30
CA ALA A 92 -7.05 -13.40 -4.50
C ALA A 92 -6.53 -14.19 -5.71
N GLY A 93 -6.27 -13.49 -6.82
CA GLY A 93 -5.70 -14.01 -8.05
C GLY A 93 -4.32 -14.64 -7.83
N ALA A 94 -3.47 -14.08 -6.96
CA ALA A 94 -2.20 -14.71 -6.60
C ALA A 94 -2.38 -16.08 -5.95
N ALA A 95 -3.33 -16.22 -5.01
CA ALA A 95 -3.64 -17.51 -4.41
C ALA A 95 -4.23 -18.50 -5.43
N PHE A 96 -5.14 -18.02 -6.27
CA PHE A 96 -5.74 -18.82 -7.35
C PHE A 96 -4.68 -19.30 -8.35
N ALA A 97 -3.81 -18.43 -8.85
CA ALA A 97 -2.76 -18.79 -9.81
C ALA A 97 -1.74 -19.76 -9.19
N HIS A 98 -1.35 -19.56 -7.93
CA HIS A 98 -0.44 -20.47 -7.25
C HIS A 98 -1.06 -21.83 -6.90
N SER A 99 -2.39 -21.97 -6.96
CA SER A 99 -3.07 -23.26 -6.75
C SER A 99 -2.61 -24.33 -7.74
N VAL A 100 -2.12 -23.95 -8.93
CA VAL A 100 -1.53 -24.86 -9.90
C VAL A 100 -0.42 -25.72 -9.26
N LYS A 101 0.36 -25.16 -8.33
CA LYS A 101 1.38 -25.95 -7.64
C LYS A 101 0.80 -26.99 -6.69
N ALA A 102 -0.33 -26.68 -6.04
CA ALA A 102 -1.04 -27.64 -5.22
C ALA A 102 -1.67 -28.74 -6.10
N LEU A 103 -2.28 -28.36 -7.23
CA LEU A 103 -2.88 -29.31 -8.19
C LEU A 103 -1.86 -30.30 -8.75
N ASP A 104 -0.62 -29.88 -8.99
CA ASP A 104 0.51 -30.75 -9.39
C ASP A 104 0.93 -31.78 -8.31
N LEU A 105 0.57 -31.55 -7.06
CA LEU A 105 0.91 -32.42 -5.92
C LEU A 105 -0.28 -33.23 -5.39
N ILE A 106 -1.50 -32.89 -5.81
CA ILE A 106 -2.70 -33.63 -5.42
C ILE A 106 -2.72 -34.92 -6.23
N GLU A 107 -2.65 -36.06 -5.56
CA GLU A 107 -2.94 -37.35 -6.17
C GLU A 107 -4.44 -37.43 -6.51
N ASP A 108 -4.77 -38.09 -7.61
CA ASP A 108 -6.17 -38.35 -7.95
C ASP A 108 -6.78 -39.23 -6.85
N ASP A 109 -7.71 -38.68 -6.07
CA ASP A 109 -8.48 -39.48 -5.12
C ASP A 109 -9.28 -40.52 -5.92
N PRO A 110 -9.34 -41.79 -5.49
CA PRO A 110 -10.30 -42.72 -6.05
C PRO A 110 -11.68 -42.11 -5.82
N ALA A 111 -12.40 -41.84 -6.92
CA ALA A 111 -13.75 -41.28 -6.87
C ALA A 111 -14.62 -42.06 -5.85
N PRO A 112 -15.50 -41.36 -5.10
CA PRO A 112 -16.33 -42.00 -4.07
C PRO A 112 -17.23 -43.11 -4.62
#